data_AF-A0A8S0XW94-F1
#
_entry.id   AF-A0A8S0XW94-F1
#
_cell.length_a   1.000
_cell.length_b   1.000
_cell.length_c   1.000
_cell.angle_alpha   90.00
_cell.angle_beta   90.00
_cell.angle_gamma   90.00
#
_symmetry.space_group_name_H-M   'P 1'
#
loop_
_entity.id
_entity.type
_entity.pdbx_description
1 polymer ?
#
loop_
_entity_poly.entity_id
_entity_poly.type
_entity_poly.pdbx_seq_one_letter_code
_entity_poly.pdbx_strand_id
1 'polypeptide(L)'
;MERLLFQYLVYDKNHSSLLKKKIPSAFIYTMNVDECNLEKVGYKEYFRKMQEIVERIFGPTEELYSTDTLQFSDYSRYVSTLFDSEKKMKRHREVFPKDCRRAYELGEKLAESRK
;
A
#
# COMPACT_ATOMS: atom_id res chain seq x y z
N MET A 1 -6.32 -11.30 -2.26
CA MET A 1 -6.71 -10.51 -3.45
C MET A 1 -7.51 -11.31 -4.46
N GLU A 2 -7.09 -12.52 -4.84
CA GLU A 2 -7.84 -13.37 -5.78
C GLU A 2 -9.34 -13.49 -5.46
N ARG A 3 -9.73 -13.86 -4.23
CA ARG A 3 -11.15 -13.98 -3.83
C ARG A 3 -11.95 -12.69 -3.96
N LEU A 4 -11.33 -11.52 -3.77
CA LEU A 4 -12.00 -10.22 -3.91
C LEU A 4 -12.35 -9.94 -5.39
N LEU A 5 -11.46 -10.33 -6.30
CA LEU A 5 -11.52 -10.00 -7.72
C LEU A 5 -12.20 -11.07 -8.57
N PHE A 6 -12.12 -12.34 -8.15
CA PHE A 6 -12.58 -13.50 -8.93
C PHE A 6 -14.04 -13.39 -9.36
N GLN A 7 -14.90 -12.87 -8.48
CA GLN A 7 -16.33 -12.67 -8.76
C GLN A 7 -16.61 -11.73 -9.95
N TYR A 8 -15.63 -10.93 -10.37
CA TYR A 8 -15.76 -9.99 -11.48
C TYR A 8 -15.06 -10.44 -12.76
N LEU A 9 -14.36 -11.58 -12.75
CA LEU A 9 -13.62 -12.08 -13.91
C LEU A 9 -14.55 -12.73 -14.92
N VAL A 10 -14.33 -12.41 -16.20
CA VAL A 10 -14.94 -13.09 -17.34
C VAL A 10 -13.84 -13.67 -18.22
N TYR A 11 -13.96 -14.94 -18.56
CA TYR A 11 -13.01 -15.66 -19.42
C TYR A 11 -13.42 -15.54 -20.90
N ASP A 12 -13.71 -14.32 -21.37
CA ASP A 12 -13.93 -14.04 -22.78
C ASP A 12 -12.62 -13.58 -23.46
N LYS A 13 -12.63 -13.54 -24.80
CA LYS A 13 -11.47 -13.09 -25.60
C LYS A 13 -11.11 -11.62 -25.36
N ASN A 14 -12.08 -10.82 -24.90
CA ASN A 14 -11.92 -9.39 -24.65
C ASN A 14 -11.47 -9.10 -23.22
N HIS A 15 -11.31 -10.14 -22.39
CA HIS A 15 -10.94 -10.02 -21.00
C HIS A 15 -11.84 -9.07 -20.19
N SER A 16 -13.15 -9.14 -20.46
CA SER A 16 -14.15 -8.25 -19.85
C SER A 16 -14.30 -8.49 -18.34
N SER A 17 -14.95 -7.54 -17.67
CA SER A 17 -15.26 -7.61 -16.24
C SER A 17 -16.77 -7.46 -16.01
N LEU A 18 -17.31 -8.20 -15.05
CA LEU A 18 -18.70 -8.05 -14.59
C LEU A 18 -18.93 -6.75 -13.81
N LEU A 19 -17.86 -6.02 -13.47
CA LEU A 19 -17.95 -4.77 -12.75
C LEU A 19 -18.42 -3.64 -13.67
N LYS A 20 -19.65 -3.16 -13.45
CA LYS A 20 -20.30 -2.14 -14.30
C LYS A 20 -19.75 -0.72 -14.11
N LYS A 21 -19.14 -0.43 -12.96
CA LYS A 21 -18.60 0.89 -12.63
C LYS A 21 -17.20 0.74 -12.08
N LYS A 22 -16.29 1.63 -12.48
CA LYS A 22 -14.96 1.68 -11.87
C LYS A 22 -15.07 2.08 -10.40
N ILE A 23 -14.24 1.48 -9.57
CA ILE A 23 -14.10 1.75 -8.15
C ILE A 23 -12.70 2.31 -7.98
N PRO A 24 -12.53 3.65 -7.86
CA PRO A 24 -11.26 4.23 -7.47
C PRO A 24 -10.79 3.55 -6.19
N SER A 25 -9.55 3.07 -6.19
CA SER A 25 -9.01 2.31 -5.06
C SER A 25 -7.57 2.71 -4.78
N ALA A 26 -7.05 2.31 -3.63
CA ALA A 26 -5.65 2.49 -3.32
C ALA A 26 -5.11 1.37 -2.43
N PHE A 27 -3.81 1.12 -2.55
CA PHE A 27 -3.05 0.33 -1.61
C PHE A 27 -2.24 1.23 -0.68
N ILE A 28 -2.30 0.94 0.61
CA ILE A 28 -1.46 1.59 1.62
C ILE A 28 -0.58 0.51 2.24
N TYR A 29 0.71 0.58 1.99
CA TYR A 29 1.69 -0.37 2.51
C TYR A 29 2.45 0.25 3.67
N THR A 30 2.22 -0.28 4.88
CA THR A 30 2.96 0.09 6.10
C THR A 30 4.00 -0.98 6.40
N MET A 31 5.28 -0.63 6.38
CA MET A 31 6.36 -1.62 6.44
C MET A 31 7.57 -1.13 7.22
N ASN A 32 8.28 -2.07 7.85
CA ASN A 32 9.53 -1.77 8.56
C ASN A 32 10.76 -1.63 7.66
N VAL A 33 10.67 -2.09 6.42
CA VAL A 33 11.74 -1.92 5.43
C VAL A 33 11.90 -0.45 5.11
N ASP A 34 13.15 0.02 5.02
CA ASP A 34 13.43 1.37 4.55
C ASP A 34 13.24 1.48 3.03
N GLU A 35 13.11 2.72 2.58
CA GLU A 35 12.83 3.02 1.18
C GLU A 35 13.94 2.56 0.21
N CYS A 36 15.21 2.64 0.63
CA CYS A 36 16.35 2.22 -0.18
C CYS A 36 16.37 0.71 -0.43
N ASN A 37 15.74 -0.06 0.46
CA ASN A 37 15.70 -1.51 0.37
C ASN A 37 14.43 -2.04 -0.31
N LEU A 38 13.39 -1.23 -0.53
CA LEU A 38 12.16 -1.66 -1.24
C LEU A 38 12.44 -2.31 -2.60
N GLU A 39 13.33 -1.71 -3.39
CA GLU A 39 13.72 -2.24 -4.70
C GLU A 39 14.54 -3.53 -4.55
N LYS A 40 15.50 -3.54 -3.61
CA LYS A 40 16.43 -4.66 -3.44
C LYS A 40 15.74 -5.95 -3.02
N VAL A 41 14.67 -5.84 -2.25
CA VAL A 41 13.87 -7.00 -1.81
C VAL A 41 12.77 -7.38 -2.83
N GLY A 42 12.69 -6.68 -3.97
CA GLY A 42 11.72 -6.93 -5.03
C GLY A 42 10.28 -6.48 -4.72
N TYR A 43 10.06 -5.74 -3.64
CA TYR A 43 8.72 -5.35 -3.20
C TYR A 43 8.00 -4.48 -4.22
N LYS A 44 8.71 -3.53 -4.86
CA LYS A 44 8.08 -2.70 -5.88
C LYS A 44 7.54 -3.50 -7.05
N GLU A 45 8.22 -4.56 -7.47
CA GLU A 45 7.73 -5.43 -8.53
C GLU A 45 6.46 -6.19 -8.11
N TYR A 46 6.44 -6.71 -6.88
CA TYR A 46 5.26 -7.38 -6.32
C TYR A 46 4.05 -6.45 -6.18
N PHE A 47 4.27 -5.23 -5.68
CA PHE A 47 3.21 -4.23 -5.50
C PHE A 47 2.65 -3.78 -6.85
N ARG A 48 3.51 -3.50 -7.83
CA ARG A 48 3.09 -3.19 -9.20
C ARG A 48 2.24 -4.30 -9.81
N LYS A 49 2.65 -5.57 -9.71
CA LYS A 49 1.84 -6.70 -10.21
C LYS A 49 0.46 -6.76 -9.54
N MET A 50 0.40 -6.48 -8.23
CA MET A 50 -0.86 -6.43 -7.50
C MET A 50 -1.75 -5.28 -7.97
N GLN A 51 -1.16 -4.09 -8.16
CA GLN A 51 -1.83 -2.92 -8.70
C GLN A 51 -2.40 -3.22 -10.09
N GLU A 52 -1.62 -3.76 -11.03
CA GLU A 52 -2.06 -4.11 -12.38
C GLU A 52 -3.29 -5.05 -12.36
N ILE A 53 -3.28 -6.05 -11.47
CA ILE A 53 -4.38 -7.00 -11.32
C ILE A 53 -5.66 -6.29 -10.81
N VAL A 54 -5.54 -5.39 -9.84
CA VAL A 54 -6.68 -4.62 -9.33
C VAL A 54 -7.16 -3.61 -10.38
N GLU A 55 -6.26 -2.91 -11.05
CA GLU A 55 -6.60 -1.88 -12.03
C GLU A 55 -7.39 -2.42 -13.22
N ARG A 56 -7.05 -3.64 -13.66
CA ARG A 56 -7.82 -4.35 -14.68
C ARG A 56 -9.30 -4.48 -14.32
N ILE A 57 -9.60 -4.73 -13.04
CA ILE A 57 -10.96 -4.98 -12.56
C ILE A 57 -11.61 -3.67 -12.07
N PHE A 58 -11.03 -3.05 -11.05
CA PHE A 58 -11.59 -1.89 -10.36
C PHE A 58 -11.32 -0.57 -11.09
N GLY A 59 -10.30 -0.48 -11.93
CA GLY A 59 -9.87 0.77 -12.56
C GLY A 59 -8.73 1.46 -11.79
N PRO A 60 -8.48 2.76 -12.06
CA PRO A 60 -7.32 3.47 -11.52
C PRO A 60 -7.09 3.21 -10.04
N THR A 61 -5.88 2.77 -9.70
CA THR A 61 -5.52 2.40 -8.33
C THR A 61 -4.25 3.15 -7.93
N GLU A 62 -4.29 3.83 -6.80
CA GLU A 62 -3.14 4.58 -6.28
C GLU A 62 -2.35 3.74 -5.28
N GLU A 63 -1.10 4.12 -5.03
CA GLU A 63 -0.26 3.47 -4.03
C GLU A 63 0.34 4.50 -3.06
N LEU A 64 0.41 4.12 -1.78
CA LEU A 64 1.10 4.88 -0.75
C LEU A 64 2.00 3.95 0.06
N TYR A 65 3.25 4.38 0.23
CA TYR A 65 4.25 3.65 1.00
C TYR A 65 4.59 4.42 2.27
N SER A 66 4.37 3.79 3.43
CA SER A 66 4.93 4.22 4.71
C SER A 66 6.01 3.22 5.11
N THR A 67 7.25 3.61 4.90
CA THR A 67 8.45 2.79 5.12
C THR A 67 9.11 3.10 6.46
N ASP A 68 10.01 2.21 6.88
CA ASP A 68 10.77 2.30 8.12
C ASP A 68 9.87 2.63 9.34
N THR A 69 8.70 1.98 9.39
CA THR A 69 7.71 2.16 10.46
C THR A 69 8.23 1.69 11.82
N LEU A 70 7.55 2.11 12.88
CA LEU A 70 7.83 1.69 14.25
C LEU A 70 7.24 0.30 14.50
N GLN A 71 8.09 -0.71 14.72
CA GLN A 71 7.66 -2.10 14.94
C GLN A 71 7.12 -2.33 16.35
N PHE A 72 7.75 -1.70 17.35
CA PHE A 72 7.39 -1.81 18.76
C PHE A 72 7.34 -0.42 19.39
N SER A 73 6.41 -0.21 20.32
CA SER A 73 6.38 1.03 21.11
C SER A 73 7.57 1.13 22.09
N ASP A 74 8.09 -0.01 22.52
CA ASP A 74 9.26 -0.13 23.39
C ASP A 74 10.15 -1.29 22.94
N TYR A 75 11.32 -0.95 22.40
CA TYR A 75 12.28 -1.93 21.87
C TYR A 75 13.07 -2.63 22.98
N SER A 76 13.13 -2.08 24.20
CA SER A 76 13.86 -2.71 25.32
C SER A 76 13.26 -4.06 25.74
N ARG A 77 11.99 -4.28 25.38
CA ARG A 77 11.23 -5.50 25.68
C ARG A 77 11.48 -6.64 24.70
N TYR A 78 12.25 -6.42 23.64
CA TYR A 78 12.43 -7.38 22.54
C TYR A 78 13.90 -7.49 22.12
N VAL A 79 14.31 -8.70 21.72
CA VAL A 79 15.60 -8.89 21.04
C VAL A 79 15.44 -8.44 19.59
N SER A 80 15.81 -7.19 19.33
CA SER A 80 15.57 -6.52 18.05
C SER A 80 16.83 -5.82 17.53
N THR A 81 17.98 -6.48 17.61
CA THR A 81 19.29 -5.91 17.26
C THR A 81 19.43 -5.52 15.79
N LEU A 82 18.54 -6.00 14.92
CA LEU A 82 18.44 -5.54 13.53
C LEU A 82 18.03 -4.06 13.42
N PHE A 83 17.29 -3.53 14.39
CA PHE A 83 16.72 -2.19 14.33
C PHE A 83 17.46 -1.21 15.24
N ASP A 84 17.69 -0.01 14.71
CA ASP A 84 18.09 1.15 15.51
C ASP A 84 16.83 1.81 16.08
N SER A 85 16.56 1.53 17.36
CA SER A 85 15.33 1.98 18.03
C SER A 85 15.20 3.51 18.10
N GLU A 86 16.31 4.24 18.26
CA GLU A 86 16.30 5.70 18.34
C GLU A 86 15.96 6.31 16.97
N LYS A 87 16.58 5.80 15.90
CA LYS A 87 16.25 6.24 14.54
C LYS A 87 14.81 5.93 14.17
N LYS A 88 14.32 4.73 14.50
CA LYS A 88 12.92 4.32 14.29
C LYS A 88 11.95 5.27 15.00
N MET A 89 12.22 5.59 16.27
CA MET A 89 11.42 6.51 17.06
C MET A 89 11.44 7.93 16.48
N LYS A 90 12.61 8.42 16.06
CA LYS A 90 12.75 9.74 15.42
C LYS A 90 11.93 9.82 14.14
N ARG A 91 12.07 8.84 13.24
CA ARG A 91 11.30 8.80 11.99
C ARG A 91 9.80 8.72 12.26
N HIS A 92 9.38 7.93 13.25
CA HIS A 92 7.97 7.86 13.64
C HIS A 92 7.44 9.22 14.12
N ARG A 93 8.24 10.04 14.79
CA ARG A 93 7.80 11.38 15.21
C ARG A 93 7.78 12.40 14.06
N GLU A 94 8.75 12.33 13.15
CA GLU A 94 8.97 13.39 12.15
C GLU A 94 8.32 13.11 10.78
N VAL A 95 8.22 11.85 10.38
CA VAL A 95 7.80 11.45 9.03
C VAL A 95 6.45 10.75 9.03
N PHE A 96 6.18 9.85 9.98
CA PHE A 96 4.91 9.11 10.00
C PHE A 96 3.65 10.02 10.03
N PRO A 97 3.62 11.15 10.76
CA PRO A 97 2.48 12.08 10.68
C PRO A 97 2.26 12.67 9.28
N LYS A 98 3.33 12.81 8.48
CA LYS A 98 3.25 13.25 7.07
C LYS A 98 2.70 12.13 6.19
N ASP A 99 3.10 10.88 6.44
CA ASP A 99 2.54 9.70 5.77
C ASP A 99 1.04 9.58 6.04
N CYS A 100 0.61 9.80 7.30
CA CYS A 100 -0.81 9.84 7.67
C CYS A 100 -1.58 10.95 6.94
N ARG A 101 -0.98 12.15 6.81
CA ARG A 101 -1.60 13.26 6.06
C ARG A 101 -1.79 12.90 4.59
N ARG A 102 -0.76 12.33 3.94
CA ARG A 102 -0.86 11.85 2.55
C ARG A 102 -1.92 10.77 2.38
N ALA A 103 -2.05 9.85 3.35
CA ALA A 103 -3.10 8.83 3.34
C ALA A 103 -4.50 9.42 3.49
N TYR A 104 -4.65 10.48 4.30
CA TYR A 104 -5.90 11.21 4.43
C TYR A 104 -6.27 11.92 3.12
N GLU A 105 -5.35 12.68 2.52
CA GLU A 105 -5.54 13.37 1.23
C GLU A 105 -5.87 12.38 0.10
N LEU A 106 -5.24 11.20 0.11
CA LEU A 106 -5.56 10.12 -0.81
C LEU A 106 -7.01 9.64 -0.63
N GLY A 107 -7.47 9.51 0.61
CA GLY A 107 -8.86 9.16 0.92
C GLY A 107 -9.86 10.20 0.38
N GLU A 108 -9.57 11.49 0.54
CA GLU A 108 -10.41 12.58 -0.01
C GLU A 108 -10.49 12.47 -1.54
N LYS A 109 -9.35 12.28 -2.23
CA LYS A 109 -9.30 12.09 -3.69
C LYS A 109 -10.14 10.89 -4.16
N LEU A 110 -10.10 9.78 -3.43
CA LEU A 110 -10.89 8.59 -3.75
C LEU A 110 -12.41 8.83 -3.55
N ALA A 111 -12.78 9.63 -2.54
CA ALA A 111 -14.17 9.99 -2.30
C ALA A 111 -14.72 10.95 -3.36
N GLU A 112 -13.91 11.89 -3.85
CA GLU A 112 -14.31 12.85 -4.89
C GLU A 112 -14.44 12.21 -6.27
N SER A 113 -13.56 11.25 -6.59
CA SER A 113 -13.56 10.53 -7.88
C SER A 113 -14.69 9.52 -8.04
N ARG A 114 -15.55 9.36 -7.02
CA ARG A 114 -16.74 8.50 -7.04
C ARG A 114 -18.01 9.15 -7.64
N LYS A 115 -17.93 10.38 -8.14
CA LYS A 115 -19.03 11.06 -8.85
C LYS A 115 -19.23 10.46 -10.24
#